data_AF-A0A2C5YTH5-F1
#
_entry.id   AF-A0A2C5YTH5-F1
#
_cell.length_a   1.000
_cell.length_b   1.000
_cell.length_c   1.000
_cell.angle_alpha   90.00
_cell.angle_beta   90.00
_cell.angle_gamma   90.00
#
_symmetry.space_group_name_H-M   'P 1'
#
loop_
_entity.id
_entity.type
_entity.pdbx_description
1 polymer ?
#
loop_
_entity_poly.entity_id
_entity_poly.type
_entity_poly.pdbx_seq_one_letter_code
_entity_poly.pdbx_strand_id
1 'polypeptide(L)' 'MAEALDVAARMRARRTLLTHFSQRYTKAASLQQHDLQPDSHVLLAFDMMRVVLGEYAEAACFVPVVQRLMEQMGD' A
#
# COMPACT_ATOMS: atom_id res chain seq x y z
N MET A 1 4.09 -9.14 -4.20
CA MET A 1 2.87 -8.34 -3.97
C MET A 1 1.80 -8.51 -5.05
N ALA A 2 2.15 -8.69 -6.33
CA ALA A 2 1.19 -8.81 -7.43
C ALA A 2 0.06 -9.84 -7.15
N GLU A 3 0.38 -11.04 -6.69
CA GLU A 3 -0.63 -12.06 -6.37
C GLU A 3 -1.62 -11.62 -5.28
N ALA A 4 -1.16 -10.89 -4.26
CA ALA A 4 -2.02 -10.37 -3.20
C ALA A 4 -2.96 -9.27 -3.75
N LEU A 5 -2.46 -8.44 -4.66
CA LEU A 5 -3.27 -7.43 -5.36
C LEU A 5 -4.31 -8.09 -6.28
N ASP A 6 -3.95 -9.16 -7.00
CA ASP A 6 -4.89 -9.91 -7.84
C ASP A 6 -6.01 -10.56 -7.00
N VAL A 7 -5.67 -11.10 -5.83
CA VAL A 7 -6.67 -11.58 -4.86
C VAL A 7 -7.60 -10.44 -4.42
N ALA A 8 -7.04 -9.28 -4.03
CA ALA A 8 -7.83 -8.12 -3.64
C ALA A 8 -8.75 -7.61 -4.78
N ALA A 9 -8.26 -7.63 -6.02
CA ALA A 9 -9.02 -7.26 -7.20
C ALA A 9 -10.22 -8.19 -7.42
N ARG A 10 -10.00 -9.51 -7.35
CA ARG A 10 -11.06 -10.53 -7.46
C ARG A 10 -12.08 -10.45 -6.33
N MET A 11 -11.64 -10.09 -5.13
CA MET A 11 -12.51 -9.82 -3.98
C MET A 11 -13.30 -8.51 -4.11
N ARG A 12 -12.95 -7.64 -5.08
CA ARG A 12 -13.47 -6.27 -5.18
C ARG A 12 -13.28 -5.51 -3.87
N ALA A 13 -12.09 -5.66 -3.28
CA ALA A 13 -11.77 -5.00 -2.03
C ALA A 13 -11.73 -3.48 -2.25
N ARG A 14 -12.62 -2.75 -1.55
CA ARG A 14 -12.62 -1.28 -1.57
C ARG A 14 -11.36 -0.69 -0.93
N ARG A 15 -10.79 -1.39 0.05
CA ARG A 15 -9.60 -0.96 0.81
C ARG A 15 -8.69 -2.16 1.03
N THR A 16 -7.42 -2.02 0.67
CA THR A 16 -6.42 -3.08 0.79
C THR A 16 -5.26 -2.57 1.63
N LEU A 17 -4.90 -3.30 2.69
CA LEU A 17 -3.70 -3.05 3.49
C LEU A 17 -2.73 -4.21 3.27
N LEU A 18 -1.62 -3.95 2.61
CA LEU A 18 -0.57 -4.95 2.42
C LEU A 18 0.37 -4.93 3.64
N THR A 19 0.70 -6.10 4.17
CA THR A 19 1.56 -6.26 5.36
C THR A 19 2.48 -7.47 5.23
N HIS A 20 3.31 -7.72 6.25
CA HIS A 20 4.21 -8.87 6.35
C HIS A 20 5.22 -8.95 5.18
N PHE A 21 6.04 -7.90 5.04
CA PHE A 21 7.04 -7.79 3.98
C PHE A 21 8.38 -8.36 4.41
N SER A 22 9.05 -9.11 3.52
CA SER A 22 10.46 -9.43 3.72
C SER A 22 11.31 -8.19 3.41
N GLN A 23 12.39 -7.99 4.18
CA GLN A 23 13.28 -6.83 4.11
C GLN A 23 13.96 -6.64 2.74
N ARG A 24 13.93 -7.66 1.88
CA ARG A 24 14.55 -7.64 0.54
C ARG A 24 13.69 -6.98 -0.52
N TYR A 25 12.41 -6.69 -0.24
CA TYR A 25 11.55 -5.99 -1.17
C TYR A 25 11.58 -4.49 -0.89
N THR A 26 12.12 -3.72 -1.85
CA THR A 26 12.00 -2.27 -1.84
C THR A 26 10.52 -1.93 -1.93
N LYS A 27 9.94 -1.45 -0.82
CA LYS A 27 8.53 -1.05 -0.69
C LYS A 27 8.06 -0.12 -1.83
N ALA A 28 8.99 0.60 -2.44
CA ALA A 28 8.82 1.44 -3.60
C ALA A 28 8.32 0.73 -4.88
N ALA A 29 8.88 -0.43 -5.23
CA ALA A 29 8.55 -1.15 -6.47
C ALA A 29 7.14 -1.76 -6.45
N SER A 30 6.48 -1.77 -5.27
CA SER A 30 5.27 -2.55 -5.01
C SER A 30 3.97 -1.76 -5.11
N LEU A 31 4.04 -0.44 -5.29
CA LEU A 31 2.87 0.46 -5.38
C LEU A 31 2.81 1.21 -6.71
N GLN A 32 3.46 0.71 -7.77
CA GLN A 32 3.08 1.18 -9.11
C GLN A 32 1.56 1.04 -9.21
N GLN A 33 0.88 2.18 -9.38
CA GLN A 33 -0.52 2.37 -9.07
C GLN A 33 -1.39 1.36 -9.81
N HIS A 34 -1.69 0.25 -9.15
CA HIS A 34 -2.82 -0.57 -9.49
C HIS A 34 -4.01 0.02 -8.75
N ASP A 35 -4.59 1.09 -9.28
CA ASP A 35 -6.01 1.36 -9.03
C ASP A 35 -6.76 0.21 -9.72
N LEU A 36 -6.90 -0.90 -8.99
CA LEU A 36 -7.48 -2.15 -9.47
C LEU A 36 -8.93 -1.94 -9.93
N GLN A 37 -9.59 -0.89 -9.40
CA GLN A 37 -10.95 -0.45 -9.65
C GLN A 37 -11.12 1.03 -9.23
N PRO A 38 -12.13 1.75 -9.77
CA PRO A 38 -12.55 3.05 -9.25
C PRO A 38 -12.87 2.94 -7.75
N ASP A 39 -12.45 3.92 -6.95
CA ASP A 39 -12.60 3.98 -5.49
C ASP A 39 -11.89 2.87 -4.67
N SER A 40 -11.02 2.07 -5.30
CA SER A 40 -10.17 1.12 -4.57
C SER A 40 -8.90 1.81 -4.12
N HIS A 41 -8.51 1.59 -2.86
CA HIS A 41 -7.31 2.21 -2.28
C HIS A 41 -6.39 1.15 -1.68
N VAL A 42 -5.11 1.21 -2.01
CA VAL A 42 -4.08 0.29 -1.51
C VAL A 42 -3.09 1.06 -0.65
N LEU A 43 -2.84 0.56 0.57
CA LEU A 43 -1.82 1.09 1.47
C LEU A 43 -0.79 0.02 1.80
N LEU A 44 0.43 0.46 2.10
CA LEU A 44 1.49 -0.38 2.64
C LEU A 44 1.59 -0.17 4.16
N ALA A 45 1.54 -1.27 4.91
CA ALA A 45 1.74 -1.22 6.35
C ALA A 45 3.21 -0.98 6.71
N PHE A 46 3.40 -0.29 7.82
CA PHE A 46 4.66 -0.15 8.53
C PHE A 46 4.41 -0.37 10.03
N ASP A 47 5.47 -0.69 10.75
CA ASP A 47 5.35 -1.01 12.17
C ASP A 47 4.79 0.18 12.93
N MET A 48 3.85 -0.09 13.84
CA MET A 48 3.11 0.92 14.61
C MET A 48 2.23 1.87 13.79
N MET A 49 1.96 1.57 12.51
CA MET A 49 1.01 2.32 11.69
C MET A 49 -0.40 2.30 12.31
N ARG A 50 -1.07 3.45 12.27
CA ARG A 50 -2.51 3.58 12.56
C ARG A 50 -3.18 4.24 11.36
N VAL A 51 -4.33 3.73 10.97
CA VAL A 51 -5.14 4.29 9.88
C VAL A 51 -6.62 4.21 10.25
N VAL A 52 -7.35 5.28 9.97
CA VAL A 52 -8.81 5.32 10.15
C VAL A 52 -9.46 4.84 8.85
N LEU A 53 -10.40 3.91 8.94
CA LEU A 53 -11.05 3.32 7.74
C LEU A 53 -11.79 4.37 6.88
N GLY A 54 -12.27 5.45 7.51
CA GLY A 54 -12.92 6.58 6.84
C GLY A 54 -11.95 7.45 6.02
N GLU A 55 -10.67 7.47 6.39
CA GLU A 55 -9.64 8.38 5.84
C GLU A 55 -8.70 7.66 4.85
N TYR A 56 -9.09 6.47 4.40
CA TYR A 56 -8.23 5.61 3.58
C TYR A 56 -7.83 6.23 2.23
N ALA A 57 -8.72 7.05 1.65
CA ALA A 57 -8.46 7.79 0.42
C ALA A 57 -7.41 8.90 0.64
N GLU A 58 -7.51 9.63 1.75
CA GLU A 58 -6.55 10.66 2.14
C GLU A 58 -5.20 10.04 2.46
N ALA A 59 -5.17 8.94 3.20
CA ALA A 59 -3.95 8.18 3.48
C ALA A 59 -3.25 7.71 2.18
N ALA A 60 -4.02 7.35 1.15
CA ALA A 60 -3.47 6.94 -0.14
C ALA A 60 -2.73 8.07 -0.86
N CYS A 61 -3.14 9.33 -0.67
CA CYS A 61 -2.45 10.49 -1.24
C CYS A 61 -1.01 10.64 -0.72
N PHE A 62 -0.73 10.18 0.50
CA PHE A 62 0.60 10.26 1.11
C PHE A 62 1.53 9.11 0.73
N VAL A 63 1.01 8.06 0.08
CA VAL A 63 1.79 6.88 -0.31
C VAL A 63 3.10 7.23 -1.03
N PRO A 64 3.13 8.10 -2.05
CA PRO A 64 4.36 8.41 -2.77
C PRO A 64 5.45 9.03 -1.88
N VAL A 65 5.07 9.86 -0.91
CA VAL A 65 6.02 10.51 0.01
C VAL A 65 6.52 9.51 1.05
N VAL A 66 5.62 8.68 1.60
CA VAL A 66 6.00 7.61 2.53
C VAL A 66 6.97 6.64 1.87
N GLN A 67 6.76 6.29 0.59
CA GLN A 67 7.70 5.45 -0.15
C GLN A 67 9.09 6.06 -0.24
N ARG A 68 9.19 7.34 -0.64
CA ARG A 68 10.49 8.03 -0.72
C ARG A 68 11.19 8.11 0.64
N LEU A 69 10.44 8.37 1.70
CA LEU A 69 10.97 8.36 3.06
C LEU A 69 11.53 6.98 3.43
N MET A 70 10.81 5.91 3.11
CA MET A 70 11.25 4.55 3.39
C MET A 70 12.49 4.14 2.58
N GLU A 71 12.62 4.61 1.35
CA GLU A 71 13.85 4.44 0.55
C GLU A 71 15.05 5.14 1.19
N GLN A 72 14.87 6.38 1.68
CA GLN A 72 15.91 7.14 2.37
C GLN A 72 16.35 6.54 3.70
N MET A 73 15.44 5.86 4.41
CA MET A 73 15.72 5.18 5.68
C MET A 73 16.34 3.78 5.49
N GLY A 74 16.47 3.32 4.24
CA GLY A 74 16.96 1.98 3.89
C GLY A 74 18.48 1.84 3.76
N ASP A 75 19.25 2.86 4.14
CA ASP A 75 20.72 2.87 4.24
C ASP A 75 21.20 2.70 5.70
#